data_AF-A0A934LPL4-F1
#
_entry.id   AF-A0A934LPL4-F1
#
_cell.length_a   1.000
_cell.length_b   1.000
_cell.length_c   1.000
_cell.angle_alpha   90.00
_cell.angle_beta   90.00
_cell.angle_gamma   90.00
#
_symmetry.space_group_name_H-M   'P 1'
#
loop_
_entity.id
_entity.type
_entity.pdbx_description
1 polymer ?
#
loop_
_entity_poly.entity_id
_entity_poly.type
_entity_poly.pdbx_seq_one_letter_code
_entity_poly.pdbx_strand_id
1 'polypeptide(L)'
;MLFMKLLSEEGPNTELVWLLWALLVFFALIVVIGWLASLNKKPTEAPAHSHTQEKHDDDLEIIEGIGPKVAKVLKEGGIHSFADLAHATPEKVNELLHAAKLNMMDAAGWIDQAALAAKGDMAGLKKMQEEMKGGRRA
;
A
#
# COMPACT_ATOMS: atom_id res chain seq x y z
N MET A 1 -61.23 36.99 13.00
CA MET A 1 -61.01 36.74 11.54
C MET A 1 -59.98 37.73 10.99
N LEU A 2 -58.76 37.76 11.54
CA LEU A 2 -57.70 38.67 11.08
C LEU A 2 -56.29 38.10 11.34
N PHE A 3 -56.14 36.78 11.23
CA PHE A 3 -54.86 36.08 11.40
C PHE A 3 -54.69 34.91 10.42
N MET A 4 -55.34 34.99 9.25
CA MET A 4 -55.24 34.00 8.16
C MET A 4 -55.09 34.71 6.81
N LYS A 5 -54.27 35.76 6.75
CA LYS A 5 -53.97 36.48 5.51
C LYS A 5 -52.54 37.04 5.44
N LEU A 6 -51.63 36.49 6.26
CA LEU A 6 -50.24 36.96 6.37
C LEU A 6 -49.19 35.83 6.24
N LEU A 7 -49.58 34.66 5.74
CA LEU A 7 -48.68 33.49 5.59
C LEU A 7 -48.90 32.73 4.26
N SER A 8 -49.46 33.38 3.25
CA SER A 8 -49.51 32.83 1.90
C SER A 8 -49.02 33.91 0.94
N GLU A 9 -48.27 33.48 -0.08
CA GLU A 9 -47.86 34.27 -1.25
C GLU A 9 -46.51 35.00 -1.17
N GLU A 10 -45.43 34.24 -1.02
CA GLU A 10 -44.25 34.34 -1.91
C GLU A 10 -43.67 32.91 -1.96
N GLY A 11 -44.25 32.04 -2.81
CA GLY A 11 -43.70 30.71 -3.03
C GLY A 11 -42.24 30.83 -3.49
N PRO A 12 -41.31 29.96 -3.05
CA PRO A 12 -39.90 30.10 -3.36
C PRO A 12 -39.73 30.20 -4.87
N ASN A 13 -39.27 31.37 -5.34
CA ASN A 13 -39.17 31.73 -6.76
C ASN A 13 -38.70 30.51 -7.55
N THR A 14 -39.59 29.94 -8.38
CA THR A 14 -39.31 28.71 -9.13
C THR A 14 -38.09 28.87 -10.02
N GLU A 15 -37.81 30.09 -10.47
CA GLU A 15 -36.56 30.47 -11.15
C GLU A 15 -35.32 30.21 -10.28
N LEU A 16 -35.31 30.65 -9.02
CA LEU A 16 -34.20 30.39 -8.09
C LEU A 16 -34.12 28.91 -7.71
N VAL A 17 -35.26 28.24 -7.51
CA VAL A 17 -35.31 26.81 -7.19
C VAL A 17 -34.80 25.97 -8.36
N TRP A 18 -35.21 26.29 -9.59
CA TRP A 18 -34.75 25.63 -10.81
C TRP A 18 -33.26 25.88 -11.07
N LEU A 19 -32.77 27.10 -10.80
CA LEU A 19 -31.33 27.40 -10.83
C LEU A 19 -30.53 26.64 -9.76
N LEU A 20 -31.10 26.44 -8.56
CA LEU A 20 -30.48 25.61 -7.52
C LEU A 20 -30.42 24.13 -7.92
N TRP A 21 -31.49 23.59 -8.51
CA TRP A 21 -31.49 22.22 -9.05
C TRP A 21 -30.55 22.08 -10.26
N ALA A 22 -30.50 23.06 -11.16
CA ALA A 22 -29.56 23.08 -12.28
C ALA A 22 -28.10 23.12 -11.82
N LEU A 23 -27.81 23.90 -10.77
CA LEU A 23 -26.48 23.97 -10.17
C LEU A 23 -26.10 22.66 -9.45
N LEU A 24 -27.04 22.03 -8.75
CA LEU A 24 -26.84 20.71 -8.13
C LEU A 24 -26.59 19.62 -9.17
N VAL A 25 -27.30 19.62 -10.30
CA VAL A 25 -27.07 18.67 -11.40
C VAL A 25 -25.72 18.93 -12.07
N PHE A 26 -25.35 20.18 -12.29
CA PHE A 26 -24.04 20.55 -12.83
C PHE A 26 -22.90 20.14 -11.89
N PHE A 27 -23.07 20.36 -10.58
CA PHE A 27 -22.12 19.93 -9.56
C PHE A 27 -22.00 18.39 -9.53
N ALA A 28 -23.13 17.67 -9.55
CA ALA A 28 -23.14 16.21 -9.61
C ALA A 28 -22.46 15.69 -10.89
N LEU A 29 -22.65 16.36 -12.04
CA LEU A 29 -21.97 16.02 -13.28
C LEU A 29 -20.45 16.23 -13.18
N ILE A 30 -19.98 17.30 -12.55
CA ILE A 30 -18.54 17.52 -12.31
C ILE A 30 -17.97 16.41 -11.41
N VAL A 31 -18.68 16.03 -10.35
CA VAL A 31 -18.27 14.94 -9.45
C VAL A 31 -18.22 13.61 -10.21
N VAL A 32 -19.22 13.31 -11.04
CA VAL A 32 -19.28 12.08 -11.84
C VAL A 32 -18.21 12.07 -12.91
N ILE A 33 -17.93 13.18 -13.60
CA ILE A 33 -16.86 13.29 -14.60
C ILE A 33 -15.48 13.16 -13.93
N GLY A 34 -15.29 13.79 -12.77
CA GLY A 34 -14.10 13.63 -11.95
C GLY A 34 -13.90 12.19 -11.47
N TRP A 35 -14.99 11.51 -11.09
CA TRP A 35 -14.98 10.10 -10.73
C TRP A 35 -14.72 9.20 -11.94
N LEU A 36 -15.30 9.50 -13.11
CA LEU A 36 -15.09 8.76 -14.36
C LEU A 36 -13.64 8.87 -14.86
N ALA A 37 -13.03 10.05 -14.73
CA ALA A 37 -11.61 10.25 -14.98
C ALA A 37 -10.72 9.50 -13.97
N SER A 38 -11.20 9.29 -12.74
CA SER A 38 -10.52 8.49 -11.72
C SER A 38 -10.60 6.98 -11.97
N LEU A 39 -11.66 6.49 -12.63
CA LEU A 39 -11.82 5.06 -12.96
C LEU A 39 -10.91 4.59 -14.10
N ASN A 40 -10.48 5.50 -14.97
CA ASN A 40 -9.63 5.17 -16.12
C ASN A 40 -8.12 5.18 -15.78
N LYS A 41 -7.77 5.42 -14.51
CA LYS A 41 -6.46 5.03 -13.99
C LYS A 41 -6.46 3.50 -13.88
N LYS A 42 -5.74 2.82 -14.79
CA LYS A 42 -5.23 1.47 -14.50
C LYS A 42 -4.63 1.51 -13.09
N PRO A 43 -4.70 0.44 -12.28
CA PRO A 43 -3.98 0.33 -11.01
C PRO A 43 -2.45 0.46 -11.23
N THR A 44 -1.99 1.68 -11.47
CA THR A 44 -0.64 2.11 -11.21
C THR A 44 -0.63 2.34 -9.71
N GLU A 45 -0.11 1.33 -9.01
CA GLU A 45 0.57 1.43 -7.73
C GLU A 45 -0.11 2.34 -6.70
N ALA A 46 -0.84 1.70 -5.79
CA ALA A 46 -1.43 2.36 -4.63
C ALA A 46 -0.37 3.16 -3.85
N PRO A 47 -0.58 4.45 -3.60
CA PRO A 47 0.19 5.19 -2.61
C PRO A 47 -0.52 5.06 -1.25
N ALA A 48 0.08 4.30 -0.32
CA ALA A 48 -0.04 4.42 1.14
C ALA A 48 0.56 3.15 1.77
N HIS A 49 1.73 3.17 2.40
CA HIS A 49 2.23 4.19 3.31
C HIS A 49 3.58 4.73 2.83
N SER A 50 3.58 5.92 2.22
CA SER A 50 4.69 6.85 2.49
C SER A 50 4.50 7.29 3.94
N HIS A 51 4.93 6.45 4.89
CA HIS A 51 5.61 7.07 6.01
C HIS A 51 6.73 7.88 5.36
N THR A 52 6.76 9.17 5.65
CA THR A 52 8.03 9.89 5.73
C THR A 52 8.86 9.13 6.78
N GLN A 53 9.36 7.95 6.41
CA GLN A 53 10.32 7.22 7.18
C GLN A 53 11.58 8.01 6.92
N GLU A 54 12.00 8.73 7.95
CA GLU A 54 13.42 8.87 8.18
C GLU A 54 14.09 7.56 7.77
N LYS A 55 15.18 7.67 7.01
CA LYS A 55 15.96 6.60 6.40
C LYS A 55 16.42 5.59 7.45
N HIS A 56 15.49 4.80 7.95
CA HIS A 56 15.62 3.89 9.05
C HIS A 56 15.53 2.50 8.44
N ASP A 57 16.51 1.68 8.79
CA ASP A 57 16.56 0.31 8.32
C ASP A 57 15.27 -0.43 8.74
N ASP A 58 14.71 -1.22 7.83
CA ASP A 58 13.62 -2.13 8.18
C ASP A 58 14.15 -3.29 9.01
N ASP A 59 13.26 -3.88 9.81
CA ASP A 59 13.55 -5.10 10.56
C ASP A 59 13.44 -6.34 9.67
N LEU A 60 14.52 -6.65 8.95
CA LEU A 60 14.59 -7.83 8.08
C LEU A 60 14.42 -9.16 8.84
N GLU A 61 14.52 -9.19 10.17
CA GLU A 61 14.35 -10.40 10.98
C GLU A 61 12.90 -10.92 11.01
N ILE A 62 11.93 -10.12 10.54
CA ILE A 62 10.54 -10.55 10.34
C ILE A 62 10.43 -11.64 9.26
N ILE A 63 11.40 -11.71 8.34
CA ILE A 63 11.44 -12.72 7.28
C ILE A 63 12.00 -14.02 7.84
N GLU A 64 11.27 -15.11 7.64
CA GLU A 64 11.65 -16.42 8.15
C GLU A 64 12.99 -16.88 7.55
N GLY A 65 13.93 -17.24 8.43
CA GLY A 65 15.28 -17.65 8.06
C GLY A 65 16.32 -16.52 8.11
N ILE A 66 15.88 -15.26 8.24
CA ILE A 66 16.77 -14.12 8.49
C ILE A 66 16.89 -13.89 10.00
N GLY A 67 18.02 -14.30 10.58
CA GLY A 67 18.39 -13.93 11.96
C GLY A 67 19.28 -12.69 12.02
N PRO A 68 19.63 -12.21 13.23
CA PRO A 68 20.42 -10.98 13.43
C PRO A 68 21.74 -10.94 12.65
N LYS A 69 22.40 -12.10 12.51
CA LYS A 69 23.65 -12.22 11.76
C LYS A 69 23.44 -12.04 10.26
N VAL A 70 22.36 -12.60 9.71
CA VAL A 70 22.01 -12.47 8.30
C VAL A 70 21.59 -11.04 8.00
N ALA A 71 20.70 -10.47 8.82
CA ALA A 71 20.25 -9.09 8.70
C ALA A 71 21.44 -8.11 8.69
N LYS A 72 22.45 -8.34 9.53
CA LYS A 72 23.68 -7.54 9.52
C LYS A 72 24.46 -7.66 8.20
N VAL A 73 24.65 -8.87 7.68
CA VAL A 73 25.37 -9.10 6.41
C VAL A 73 24.63 -8.46 5.23
N LEU A 74 23.30 -8.56 5.21
CA LEU A 74 22.47 -7.92 4.18
C LEU A 74 22.61 -6.39 4.23
N LYS A 75 22.55 -5.79 5.42
CA LYS A 75 22.76 -4.34 5.61
C LYS A 75 24.15 -3.89 5.20
N GLU A 76 25.20 -4.63 5.57
CA GLU A 76 26.57 -4.36 5.11
C GLU A 76 26.70 -4.47 3.58
N GLY A 77 25.86 -5.31 2.95
CA GLY A 77 25.73 -5.45 1.50
C GLY A 77 24.83 -4.41 0.82
N GLY A 78 24.28 -3.44 1.56
CA GLY A 78 23.43 -2.38 1.03
C GLY A 78 21.94 -2.72 0.96
N ILE A 79 21.50 -3.82 1.58
CA ILE A 79 20.09 -4.19 1.68
C ILE A 79 19.59 -3.77 3.07
N HIS A 80 18.93 -2.61 3.12
CA HIS A 80 18.49 -1.98 4.38
C HIS A 80 16.98 -2.09 4.61
N SER A 81 16.21 -2.30 3.56
CA SER A 81 14.75 -2.34 3.59
C SER A 81 14.15 -3.63 3.03
N PHE A 82 12.88 -3.89 3.32
CA PHE A 82 12.11 -4.95 2.66
C PHE A 82 12.06 -4.74 1.14
N ALA A 83 11.99 -3.47 0.71
CA ALA A 83 11.99 -3.12 -0.70
C ALA A 83 13.35 -3.44 -1.37
N ASP A 84 14.47 -3.16 -0.69
CA ASP A 84 15.81 -3.50 -1.21
C ASP A 84 15.95 -5.01 -1.39
N LEU A 85 15.48 -5.79 -0.41
CA LEU A 85 15.55 -7.25 -0.46
C LEU A 85 14.60 -7.83 -1.51
N ALA A 86 13.40 -7.26 -1.67
CA ALA A 86 12.43 -7.69 -2.69
C ALA A 86 12.92 -7.40 -4.12
N HIS A 87 13.76 -6.38 -4.31
CA HIS A 87 14.36 -6.05 -5.61
C HIS A 87 15.72 -6.72 -5.83
N ALA A 88 16.32 -7.32 -4.80
CA ALA A 88 17.55 -8.06 -4.95
C ALA A 88 17.32 -9.37 -5.71
N THR A 89 18.36 -9.83 -6.40
CA THR A 89 18.33 -11.16 -7.03
C THR A 89 18.82 -12.23 -6.05
N PRO A 90 18.35 -13.49 -6.15
CA PRO A 90 18.83 -14.56 -5.29
C PRO A 90 20.35 -14.73 -5.36
N GLU A 91 20.94 -14.51 -6.54
CA GLU A 91 22.40 -14.58 -6.76
C GLU A 91 23.13 -13.53 -5.93
N LYS A 92 22.65 -12.27 -5.96
CA LYS A 92 23.26 -11.18 -5.18
C LYS A 92 23.20 -11.44 -3.68
N VAL A 93 22.05 -11.91 -3.20
CA VAL A 93 21.87 -12.27 -1.78
C VAL A 93 22.81 -13.43 -1.41
N ASN A 94 22.87 -14.47 -2.24
CA ASN A 94 23.75 -15.61 -2.02
C ASN A 94 25.24 -15.23 -2.04
N GLU A 95 25.67 -14.29 -2.89
CA GLU A 95 27.03 -13.77 -2.89
C GLU A 95 27.40 -13.12 -1.55
N LEU A 96 26.50 -12.29 -0.99
CA LEU A 96 26.70 -11.65 0.31
C LEU A 96 26.79 -12.69 1.44
N LEU A 97 25.90 -13.68 1.43
CA LEU A 97 25.93 -14.78 2.39
C LEU A 97 27.21 -15.62 2.26
N HIS A 98 27.68 -15.84 1.04
CA HIS A 98 28.88 -16.62 0.78
C HIS A 98 30.13 -15.94 1.30
N ALA A 99 30.27 -14.63 1.08
CA ALA A 99 31.32 -13.83 1.69
C ALA A 99 31.31 -13.93 3.24
N ALA A 100 30.13 -14.10 3.83
CA ALA A 100 29.94 -14.26 5.27
C ALA A 100 29.98 -15.72 5.80
N LYS A 101 30.24 -16.72 4.92
CA LYS A 101 30.22 -18.16 5.23
C LYS A 101 28.85 -18.67 5.73
N LEU A 102 27.75 -18.18 5.15
CA LEU A 102 26.36 -18.49 5.51
C LEU A 102 25.62 -19.27 4.38
N ASN A 103 26.29 -20.25 3.77
CA ASN A 103 25.88 -20.89 2.51
C ASN A 103 24.66 -21.85 2.60
N MET A 104 24.08 -22.04 3.77
CA MET A 104 23.05 -23.07 4.03
C MET A 104 21.62 -22.51 3.96
N MET A 105 21.44 -21.27 3.53
CA MET A 105 20.18 -20.53 3.58
C MET A 105 19.53 -20.43 2.20
N ASP A 106 18.20 -20.41 2.14
CA ASP A 106 17.44 -20.23 0.90
C ASP A 106 17.05 -18.76 0.71
N ALA A 107 17.85 -18.04 -0.07
CA ALA A 107 17.60 -16.63 -0.38
C ALA A 107 16.35 -16.40 -1.23
N ALA A 108 15.87 -17.39 -2.01
CA ALA A 108 14.73 -17.22 -2.88
C ALA A 108 13.44 -17.04 -2.08
N GLY A 109 13.27 -17.81 -1.00
CA GLY A 109 12.13 -17.68 -0.09
C GLY A 109 12.10 -16.34 0.67
N TRP A 110 13.24 -15.66 0.80
CA TRP A 110 13.31 -14.35 1.44
C TRP A 110 12.82 -13.22 0.54
N ILE A 111 13.09 -13.29 -0.75
CA ILE A 111 12.67 -12.27 -1.73
C ILE A 111 11.13 -12.22 -1.80
N ASP A 112 10.48 -13.39 -1.86
CA ASP A 112 9.02 -13.48 -1.89
C ASP A 112 8.39 -12.93 -0.60
N GLN A 113 8.95 -13.27 0.56
CA GLN A 113 8.51 -12.74 1.86
C GLN A 113 8.75 -11.23 1.99
N ALA A 114 9.90 -10.74 1.53
CA ALA A 114 10.24 -9.32 1.51
C ALA A 114 9.27 -8.53 0.63
N ALA A 115 8.83 -9.09 -0.50
CA ALA A 115 7.86 -8.45 -1.37
C ALA A 115 6.47 -8.29 -0.70
N LEU A 116 6.08 -9.21 0.18
CA LEU A 116 4.86 -9.08 1.00
C LEU A 116 5.05 -8.03 2.10
N ALA A 117 6.19 -8.07 2.81
CA ALA A 117 6.54 -7.12 3.86
C ALA A 117 6.65 -5.67 3.33
N ALA A 118 7.26 -5.47 2.16
CA ALA A 118 7.40 -4.17 1.50
C ALA A 118 6.04 -3.57 1.10
N LYS A 119 5.03 -4.42 0.85
CA LYS A 119 3.64 -4.00 0.60
C LYS A 119 2.85 -3.75 1.89
N GLY A 120 3.44 -4.01 3.06
CA GLY A 120 2.74 -4.01 4.34
C GLY A 120 1.76 -5.18 4.52
N ASP A 121 1.81 -6.20 3.66
CA ASP A 121 0.92 -7.37 3.73
C ASP A 121 1.43 -8.40 4.74
N MET A 122 1.37 -8.02 6.02
CA MET A 122 1.80 -8.88 7.13
C MET A 122 0.92 -10.12 7.28
N ALA A 123 -0.34 -10.05 6.86
CA ALA A 123 -1.26 -11.18 6.88
C ALA A 123 -0.88 -12.22 5.82
N GLY A 124 -0.61 -11.77 4.59
CA GLY A 124 -0.09 -12.61 3.51
C GLY A 124 1.26 -13.22 3.87
N LEU A 125 2.16 -12.43 4.47
CA LEU A 125 3.45 -12.92 4.95
C LEU A 125 3.30 -14.06 5.97
N LYS A 126 2.47 -13.86 7.01
CA LYS A 126 2.23 -14.88 8.03
C LYS A 126 1.63 -16.15 7.44
N LYS A 127 0.68 -16.01 6.51
CA LYS A 127 0.09 -17.15 5.80
C LYS A 127 1.15 -17.92 5.00
N MET A 128 1.99 -17.20 4.25
CA MET A 128 3.08 -17.81 3.49
C MET A 128 4.05 -18.57 4.41
N GLN A 129 4.41 -17.99 5.54
CA GLN A 129 5.27 -18.63 6.55
C GLN A 129 4.62 -19.86 7.18
N GLU A 130 3.32 -19.85 7.43
CA GLU A 130 2.59 -21.03 7.93
C GLU A 130 2.55 -22.17 6.91
N GLU A 131 2.49 -21.85 5.62
CA GLU A 131 2.51 -22.81 4.51
C GLU A 131 3.93 -23.38 4.27
N MET A 132 4.97 -22.61 4.58
CA MET A 132 6.37 -23.05 4.50
C MET A 132 6.78 -23.78 5.80
N LYS A 133 7.07 -25.08 5.73
CA LYS A 133 7.66 -25.79 6.88
C LYS A 133 9.13 -25.40 7.05
N GLY A 134 9.41 -24.39 7.88
CA GLY A 134 10.78 -24.02 8.27
C GLY A 134 11.59 -23.38 7.14
N GLY A 135 10.99 -22.46 6.38
CA GLY A 135 11.67 -21.70 5.33
C GLY A 135 11.95 -22.46 4.03
N ARG A 136 11.32 -23.63 3.81
CA ARG A 136 11.40 -24.39 2.54
C ARG A 136 10.00 -24.68 2.02
N ARG A 137 9.82 -24.57 0.69
CA ARG A 137 8.58 -25.01 0.03
C ARG A 137 8.31 -26.47 0.39
N ALA A 138 7.13 -26.75 0.91
CA ALA A 138 6.69 -28.09 1.29
C ALA A 138 6.58 -29.03 0.07
#